data_AF-A0A3M3LN19-F1
#
_entry.id   AF-A0A3M3LN19-F1
#
_cell.length_a   1.000
_cell.length_b   1.000
_cell.length_c   1.000
_cell.angle_alpha   90.00
_cell.angle_beta   90.00
_cell.angle_gamma   90.00
#
_symmetry.space_group_name_H-M   'P 1'
#
loop_
_entity.id
_entity.type
_entity.pdbx_description
1 polymer ?
#
loop_
_entity_poly.entity_id
_entity_poly.type
_entity_poly.pdbx_seq_one_letter_code
_entity_poly.pdbx_strand_id
1 'polypeptide(L)' 'MNGREMADAACDYRPGLPTLFITGYAKTSVLDGCHLRPCTQVLTKPFGLDTLAGRVTGLIGAADVMTRSAR' A
#
# COMPACT_ATOMS: atom_id res chain seq x y z
N MET A 1 -14.04 -4.21 11.17
CA MET A 1 -13.30 -3.51 10.11
C MET A 1 -11.85 -3.33 10.54
N ASN A 2 -10.94 -4.14 10.00
CA ASN A 2 -9.49 -4.00 10.15
C ASN A 2 -8.88 -3.22 8.97
N GLY A 3 -7.59 -2.89 9.03
CA GLY A 3 -6.92 -2.10 7.99
C GLY A 3 -6.97 -2.73 6.60
N ARG A 4 -7.00 -4.07 6.50
CA ARG A 4 -7.14 -4.77 5.22
C ARG A 4 -8.55 -4.62 4.66
N GLU A 5 -9.58 -4.87 5.48
CA GLU A 5 -10.99 -4.70 5.07
C GLU A 5 -11.27 -3.27 4.59
N MET A 6 -10.66 -2.28 5.25
CA MET A 6 -10.72 -0.87 4.82
C MET A 6 -10.05 -0.65 3.44
N ALA A 7 -8.86 -1.21 3.23
CA ALA A 7 -8.14 -1.05 1.96
C ALA A 7 -8.85 -1.77 0.80
N ASP A 8 -9.40 -2.95 1.07
CA ASP A 8 -10.19 -3.71 0.09
C ASP A 8 -11.44 -2.91 -0.32
N ALA A 9 -12.20 -2.39 0.65
CA ALA A 9 -13.34 -1.53 0.38
C ALA A 9 -12.93 -0.26 -0.41
N ALA A 10 -11.82 0.38 -0.05
CA ALA A 10 -11.33 1.56 -0.77
C ALA A 10 -10.91 1.23 -2.21
N CYS A 11 -10.37 0.03 -2.46
CA CYS A 11 -10.03 -0.44 -3.80
C CYS A 11 -11.26 -0.75 -4.67
N ASP A 12 -12.39 -1.13 -4.06
CA ASP A 12 -13.64 -1.33 -4.78
C ASP A 12 -14.20 0.00 -5.30
N TYR A 13 -14.04 1.09 -4.53
CA TYR A 13 -14.41 2.44 -4.96
C TYR A 13 -13.40 3.08 -5.91
N ARG A 14 -12.11 2.79 -5.72
CA ARG A 14 -11.02 3.31 -6.55
C ARG A 14 -10.07 2.18 -6.97
N PRO A 15 -10.35 1.53 -8.10
CA PRO A 15 -9.42 0.58 -8.70
C PRO A 15 -8.05 1.25 -8.92
N GLY A 16 -6.99 0.63 -8.42
CA GLY A 16 -5.62 1.16 -8.51
C GLY A 16 -5.23 2.16 -7.41
N LEU A 17 -6.00 2.27 -6.32
CA LEU A 17 -5.61 3.08 -5.16
C LEU A 17 -4.30 2.56 -4.54
N PRO A 18 -3.24 3.39 -4.46
CA PRO A 18 -2.00 3.01 -3.80
C PRO A 18 -2.23 2.84 -2.29
N THR A 19 -1.80 1.70 -1.76
CA THR A 19 -2.02 1.37 -0.35
C THR A 19 -0.70 1.00 0.33
N LEU A 20 -0.41 1.61 1.48
CA LEU A 20 0.73 1.28 2.32
C LEU A 20 0.26 0.72 3.66
N PHE A 21 0.54 -0.56 3.92
CA PHE A 21 0.29 -1.16 5.22
C PHE A 21 1.48 -0.96 6.15
N ILE A 22 1.21 -0.63 7.41
CA ILE A 22 2.24 -0.49 8.43
C ILE A 22 2.04 -1.56 9.51
N THR A 23 3.04 -2.41 9.75
CA THR A 23 2.96 -3.49 10.75
C THR A 23 4.08 -3.42 11.78
N GLY A 24 3.76 -3.68 13.04
CA GLY A 24 4.75 -3.82 14.13
C GLY A 24 5.14 -5.27 14.44
N TYR A 25 4.49 -6.24 13.81
CA TYR A 25 4.82 -7.65 13.97
C TYR A 25 5.79 -8.09 12.89
N ALA A 26 6.99 -8.49 13.30
CA ALA A 26 8.00 -9.11 12.45
C ALA A 26 7.59 -10.54 12.07
N LYS A 27 6.48 -10.69 11.34
CA LYS A 27 6.18 -11.92 10.59
C LYS A 27 5.01 -11.67 9.64
N THR A 28 5.32 -11.82 8.37
CA THR A 28 4.59 -12.31 7.17
C THR A 28 3.07 -12.54 7.18
N SER A 29 2.35 -12.58 8.30
CA SER A 29 0.93 -12.93 8.36
C SER A 29 -0.01 -11.97 7.63
N VAL A 30 0.39 -10.70 7.43
CA VAL A 30 -0.35 -9.76 6.58
C VAL A 30 -0.08 -10.01 5.09
N LEU A 31 1.12 -10.49 4.75
CA LEU A 31 1.58 -10.72 3.37
C LEU A 31 1.03 -12.05 2.81
N ASP A 32 0.91 -13.10 3.62
CA ASP A 32 0.46 -14.43 3.15
C ASP A 32 -0.99 -14.42 2.63
N GLY A 33 -1.83 -13.52 3.16
CA GLY A 33 -3.21 -13.35 2.71
C GLY A 33 -3.42 -12.18 1.75
N CYS A 34 -2.51 -11.21 1.72
CA CYS A 34 -2.53 -10.13 0.74
C CYS A 34 -1.85 -10.65 -0.52
N HIS A 35 -2.63 -11.26 -1.41
CA HIS A 35 -2.31 -11.23 -2.83
C HIS A 35 -2.15 -9.74 -3.19
N LEU A 36 -0.91 -9.25 -3.12
CA LEU A 36 -0.57 -7.84 -3.15
C LEU A 36 -1.06 -7.32 -4.50
N ARG A 37 -2.22 -6.65 -4.46
CA ARG A 37 -2.73 -5.89 -5.59
C ARG A 37 -1.58 -5.05 -6.13
N PRO A 38 -1.51 -4.80 -7.45
CA PRO A 38 -0.36 -4.17 -8.10
C PRO A 38 0.07 -2.80 -7.53
N CYS A 39 -0.72 -2.19 -6.65
CA CYS A 39 -0.46 -0.90 -6.00
C CYS A 39 -0.30 -0.98 -4.46
N THR A 40 -0.04 -2.15 -3.89
CA THR A 40 0.05 -2.35 -2.43
C THR A 40 1.48 -2.57 -1.96
N GLN A 41 1.89 -1.89 -0.89
CA GLN A 41 3.18 -2.06 -0.21
C GLN A 41 3.00 -2.28 1.29
N VAL A 42 4.03 -2.82 1.95
CA VAL A 42 4.08 -3.03 3.40
C VAL A 42 5.34 -2.40 3.98
N LEU A 43 5.22 -1.78 5.15
CA LEU A 43 6.30 -1.17 5.92
C LEU A 43 6.29 -1.73 7.36
N THR A 44 7.41 -2.31 7.76
CA THR A 44 7.57 -2.91 9.09
C THR A 44 8.18 -1.90 10.06
N LYS A 45 7.65 -1.82 11.28
CA LYS A 45 8.23 -1.03 12.38
C LYS A 45 9.40 -1.77 13.03
N PRO A 46 10.40 -1.05 13.58
CA PRO A 46 10.54 0.41 13.54
C PRO A 46 11.02 0.89 12.17
N PHE A 47 10.56 2.07 11.75
CA PHE A 47 11.04 2.75 10.54
C PHE A 47 11.30 4.22 10.84
N GLY A 48 12.24 4.81 10.11
CA GLY A 48 12.51 6.25 10.15
C GLY A 48 11.51 7.04 9.30
N LEU A 49 11.39 8.34 9.58
CA LEU A 49 10.50 9.24 8.83
C LEU A 49 10.89 9.30 7.35
N ASP A 50 12.19 9.33 7.03
CA ASP A 50 12.69 9.32 5.65
C ASP A 50 12.27 8.06 4.89
N THR A 51 12.23 6.92 5.57
CA THR A 51 11.74 5.67 4.98
C THR A 51 10.25 5.76 4.66
N LEU A 52 9.44 6.31 5.58
CA LEU A 52 8.02 6.50 5.33
C LEU A 52 7.80 7.48 4.16
N ALA A 53 8.48 8.62 4.17
CA ALA A 53 8.39 9.62 3.12
C ALA A 53 8.76 9.03 1.74
N GLY A 54 9.88 8.32 1.65
CA GLY A 54 10.30 7.66 0.41
C GLY A 54 9.29 6.64 -0.12
N ARG A 55 8.66 5.85 0.78
CA ARG A 55 7.61 4.89 0.39
C ARG A 55 6.37 5.59 -0.13
N VAL A 56 5.92 6.65 0.54
CA VAL A 56 4.74 7.43 0.13
C VAL A 56 4.99 8.11 -1.22
N THR A 57 6.13 8.77 -1.38
CA THR A 57 6.51 9.41 -2.67
C THR A 57 6.59 8.38 -3.79
N GLY A 58 7.19 7.21 -3.54
CA GLY A 58 7.24 6.12 -4.52
C GLY A 58 5.86 5.59 -4.91
N LEU A 59 4.95 5.42 -3.95
CA LEU A 59 3.58 4.98 -4.20
C LEU A 59 2.78 5.99 -5.03
N ILE A 60 2.86 7.27 -4.68
CA ILE A 60 2.13 8.33 -5.40
C ILE A 60 2.72 8.51 -6.81
N GLY A 61 4.05 8.46 -6.95
CA GLY A 61 4.70 8.53 -8.25
C GLY A 61 4.32 7.38 -9.18
N ALA A 62 4.24 6.15 -8.67
CA ALA A 62 3.77 5.00 -9.45
C ALA A 62 2.30 5.13 -9.86
N ALA A 63 1.45 5.69 -8.98
CA ALA A 63 0.03 5.92 -9.24
C ALA A 63 -0.23 6.96 -10.36
N ASP A 64 0.57 8.03 -10.38
CA ASP A 64 0.49 9.06 -11.40
C ASP A 64 0.79 8.50 -12.78
N VAL A 65 1.84 7.69 -12.89
CA VAL A 65 2.21 7.00 -14.15
C VAL A 65 1.09 6.08 -14.63
N MET A 66 0.47 5.33 -13.71
CA MET A 66 -0.62 4.41 -14.06
C MET A 66 -1.89 5.15 -14.49
N THR A 67 -2.18 6.30 -13.88
CA THR A 67 -3.34 7.15 -14.24
C THR A 67 -3.12 7.86 -15.58
N ARG A 68 -1.89 8.28 -15.91
CA ARG A 68 -1.56 8.89 -17.21
C ARG A 68 -1.56 7.91 -18.38
N SER A 69 -1.28 6.62 -18.13
CA SER A 69 -1.31 5.59 -19.18
C SER A 69 -2.73 5.16 -19.59
N ALA A 70 -3.76 5.59 -18.84
CA ALA A 70 -5.18 5.28 -19.11
C ALA A 70 -5.96 6.45 -19.74
N ARG A 71 -5.28 7.54 -20.12
CA ARG A 71 -5.82 8.68 -20.89
C ARG A 71 -5.21 8.67 -22.29
#